data_AF-A0A563DEP9-F1
#
_entry.id   AF-A0A563DEP9-F1
#
_cell.length_a   1.000
_cell.length_b   1.000
_cell.length_c   1.000
_cell.angle_alpha   90.00
_cell.angle_beta   90.00
_cell.angle_gamma   90.00
#
_symmetry.space_group_name_H-M   'P 1'
#
loop_
_entity.id
_entity.type
_entity.pdbx_description
1 polymer ?
#
loop_
_entity_poly.entity_id
_entity_poly.type
_entity_poly.pdbx_seq_one_letter_code
_entity_poly.pdbx_strand_id
1 'polypeptide(L)'
;MTFEEFRKELIQRVRKTSLNQFIHLYIKAKDWGDILRAFKKTEFYEWSFNQNIIDFDLLNEIPEEEREKENYYNRKAEIKDFKGVLVLLNEAEIVLSQKEDFRCQVVMFGNSKLTAEITDKSMVELEQYHNSEANIGIKNDAFLYATQKNESKSKLISSDFATVRLILDNGSLAEVSILDESFLNSTTLWFSQLVINNPIQALSFSNLKNSINNHKVITKDKSQIIYKNE
;
A
#
# COMPACT_ATOMS: atom_id res chain seq x y z
N MET A 1 16.21 -23.40 -4.25
CA MET A 1 17.12 -23.61 -3.10
C MET A 1 16.42 -24.50 -2.05
N THR A 2 17.13 -25.24 -1.19
CA THR A 2 16.48 -25.93 -0.05
C THR A 2 16.16 -24.95 1.08
N PHE A 3 15.24 -25.33 1.99
CA PHE A 3 14.91 -24.49 3.17
C PHE A 3 16.13 -24.16 4.02
N GLU A 4 16.98 -25.14 4.30
CA GLU A 4 18.16 -24.95 5.16
C GLU A 4 19.21 -24.03 4.52
N GLU A 5 19.42 -24.14 3.21
CA GLU A 5 20.30 -23.23 2.46
C GLU A 5 19.75 -21.80 2.49
N PHE A 6 18.45 -21.64 2.24
CA PHE A 6 17.78 -20.35 2.27
C PHE A 6 17.91 -19.69 3.64
N ARG A 7 17.58 -20.44 4.69
CA ARG A 7 17.65 -19.96 6.07
C ARG A 7 19.06 -19.50 6.42
N LYS A 8 20.09 -20.26 6.02
CA LYS A 8 21.49 -19.90 6.23
C LYS A 8 21.87 -18.63 5.48
N GLU A 9 21.48 -18.49 4.22
CA GLU A 9 21.72 -17.29 3.41
C GLU A 9 21.11 -16.05 4.09
N LEU A 10 19.84 -16.12 4.48
CA LEU A 10 19.15 -15.03 5.17
C LEU A 10 19.85 -14.65 6.48
N ILE A 11 20.20 -15.64 7.31
CA ILE A 11 20.94 -15.39 8.56
C ILE A 11 22.29 -14.73 8.26
N GLN A 12 23.01 -15.15 7.22
CA GLN A 12 24.28 -14.54 6.84
C GLN A 12 24.11 -13.08 6.41
N ARG A 13 23.08 -12.76 5.63
CA ARG A 13 22.77 -11.38 5.25
C ARG A 13 22.46 -10.51 6.46
N VAL A 14 21.58 -10.97 7.36
CA VAL A 14 21.28 -10.25 8.61
C VAL A 14 22.54 -10.00 9.43
N ARG A 15 23.39 -11.03 9.62
CA ARG A 15 24.65 -10.90 10.39
C ARG A 15 25.59 -9.83 9.85
N LYS A 16 25.62 -9.62 8.52
CA LYS A 16 26.53 -8.67 7.87
C LYS A 16 26.03 -7.22 7.94
N THR A 17 24.73 -7.00 8.05
CA THR A 17 24.15 -5.65 8.10
C THR A 17 24.16 -5.06 9.50
N SER A 18 23.56 -5.77 10.47
CA SER A 18 23.59 -5.46 11.90
C SER A 18 23.04 -6.68 12.63
N LEU A 19 23.51 -6.98 13.85
CA LEU A 19 22.89 -8.02 14.68
C LEU A 19 21.54 -7.50 15.18
N ASN A 20 20.59 -7.39 14.26
CA ASN A 20 19.26 -6.88 14.52
C ASN A 20 18.55 -7.87 15.45
N GLN A 21 17.73 -7.34 16.36
CA GLN A 21 16.83 -8.11 17.20
C GLN A 21 16.04 -9.17 16.43
N PHE A 22 15.87 -9.10 15.11
CA PHE A 22 15.12 -10.09 14.33
C PHE A 22 15.89 -11.35 13.92
N ILE A 23 17.21 -11.41 14.07
CA ILE A 23 17.99 -12.60 13.66
C ILE A 23 17.51 -13.89 14.35
N HIS A 24 17.05 -13.78 15.60
CA HIS A 24 16.57 -14.93 16.36
C HIS A 24 15.30 -15.53 15.77
N LEU A 25 14.48 -14.76 15.04
CA LEU A 25 13.28 -15.26 14.37
C LEU A 25 13.68 -16.23 13.25
N TYR A 26 14.66 -15.84 12.44
CA TYR A 26 15.16 -16.66 11.33
C TYR A 26 15.96 -17.88 11.80
N ILE A 27 16.72 -17.76 12.90
CA ILE A 27 17.42 -18.91 13.52
C ILE A 27 16.42 -19.97 14.00
N LYS A 28 15.27 -19.55 14.53
CA LYS A 28 14.26 -20.46 15.08
C LYS A 28 13.27 -20.99 14.05
N ALA A 29 13.31 -20.48 12.82
CA ALA A 29 12.40 -20.90 11.75
C ALA A 29 12.57 -22.39 11.44
N LYS A 30 11.45 -23.11 11.39
CA LYS A 30 11.38 -24.56 11.10
C LYS A 30 10.85 -24.84 9.70
N ASP A 31 10.13 -23.91 9.12
CA ASP A 31 9.53 -24.00 7.80
C ASP A 31 9.51 -22.65 7.08
N TRP A 32 9.07 -22.67 5.82
CA TRP A 32 8.91 -21.47 4.99
C TRP A 32 7.93 -20.47 5.58
N GLY A 33 6.86 -20.95 6.20
CA GLY A 33 5.87 -20.10 6.86
C GLY A 33 6.47 -19.26 7.99
N ASP A 34 7.35 -19.84 8.81
CA ASP A 34 8.05 -19.12 9.87
C ASP A 34 8.89 -17.95 9.34
N ILE A 35 9.56 -18.14 8.20
CA ILE A 35 10.33 -17.08 7.53
C ILE A 35 9.40 -15.95 7.10
N LEU A 36 8.30 -16.29 6.41
CA LEU A 36 7.35 -15.32 5.88
C LEU A 36 6.59 -14.56 6.98
N ARG A 37 6.21 -15.25 8.06
CA ARG A 37 5.61 -14.63 9.25
C ARG A 37 6.60 -13.76 10.00
N ALA A 38 7.87 -14.17 10.09
CA ALA A 38 8.92 -13.33 10.67
C ALA A 38 9.04 -12.02 9.90
N PHE A 39 9.04 -12.08 8.56
CA PHE A 39 9.06 -10.88 7.72
C PHE A 39 7.88 -9.95 8.02
N LYS A 40 6.64 -10.48 8.05
CA LYS A 40 5.44 -9.68 8.36
C LYS A 40 5.51 -8.99 9.72
N LYS A 41 5.90 -9.75 10.74
CA LYS A 41 5.92 -9.31 12.14
C LYS A 41 6.90 -8.17 12.39
N THR A 42 7.90 -8.02 11.54
CA THR A 42 8.86 -6.93 11.71
C THR A 42 8.23 -5.57 11.38
N GLU A 43 7.23 -5.47 10.50
CA GLU A 43 6.75 -4.20 9.93
C GLU A 43 7.90 -3.32 9.34
N PHE A 44 9.11 -3.87 9.26
CA PHE A 44 10.33 -3.23 8.76
C PHE A 44 10.59 -3.71 7.33
N TYR A 45 9.52 -3.81 6.53
CA TYR A 45 9.63 -4.30 5.17
C TYR A 45 10.59 -3.44 4.34
N GLU A 46 10.37 -2.12 4.38
CA GLU A 46 11.23 -1.12 3.72
C GLU A 46 12.69 -1.25 4.16
N TRP A 47 12.94 -1.36 5.47
CA TRP A 47 14.30 -1.49 5.98
C TRP A 47 14.96 -2.79 5.50
N SER A 48 14.23 -3.91 5.55
CA SER A 48 14.77 -5.22 5.15
C SER A 48 15.16 -5.25 3.66
N PHE A 49 14.34 -4.64 2.80
CA PHE A 49 14.65 -4.45 1.38
C PHE A 49 15.82 -3.46 1.19
N ASN A 50 15.81 -2.31 1.86
CA ASN A 50 16.87 -1.30 1.74
C ASN A 50 18.24 -1.79 2.23
N GLN A 51 18.26 -2.77 3.14
CA GLN A 51 19.48 -3.39 3.64
C GLN A 51 19.91 -4.65 2.86
N ASN A 52 19.22 -5.01 1.77
CA ASN A 52 19.44 -6.23 1.00
C ASN A 52 19.40 -7.52 1.86
N ILE A 53 18.68 -7.49 2.97
CA ILE A 53 18.47 -8.67 3.82
C ILE A 53 17.48 -9.61 3.12
N ILE A 54 16.42 -9.01 2.58
CA ILE A 54 15.43 -9.67 1.74
C ILE A 54 15.41 -8.93 0.40
N ASP A 55 15.34 -9.69 -0.68
CA ASP A 55 15.09 -9.19 -2.03
C ASP A 55 14.07 -10.10 -2.73
N PHE A 56 13.64 -9.70 -3.92
CA PHE A 56 12.64 -10.45 -4.67
C PHE A 56 13.14 -11.81 -5.12
N ASP A 57 14.40 -11.93 -5.52
CA ASP A 57 15.00 -13.19 -5.96
C ASP A 57 14.96 -14.21 -4.83
N LEU A 58 15.36 -13.78 -3.63
CA LEU A 58 15.28 -14.60 -2.43
C LEU A 58 13.83 -15.00 -2.17
N LEU A 59 12.88 -14.07 -2.07
CA LEU A 59 11.46 -14.45 -1.82
C LEU A 59 10.87 -15.35 -2.91
N ASN A 60 11.36 -15.25 -4.15
CA ASN A 60 10.95 -16.11 -5.25
C ASN A 60 11.44 -17.57 -5.13
N GLU A 61 12.51 -17.83 -4.37
CA GLU A 61 13.00 -19.19 -4.06
C GLU A 61 12.05 -19.99 -3.15
N ILE A 62 11.18 -19.31 -2.39
CA ILE A 62 10.18 -19.98 -1.54
C ILE A 62 9.13 -20.64 -2.46
N PRO A 63 8.67 -21.88 -2.21
CA PRO A 63 7.61 -22.47 -3.03
C PRO A 63 6.33 -21.62 -3.04
N GLU A 64 5.67 -21.51 -4.19
CA GLU A 64 4.46 -20.69 -4.36
C GLU A 64 3.36 -21.07 -3.36
N GLU A 65 3.11 -22.38 -3.19
CA GLU A 65 2.10 -22.88 -2.25
C GLU A 65 2.37 -22.41 -0.81
N GLU A 66 3.64 -22.32 -0.41
CA GLU A 66 4.05 -21.86 0.91
C GLU A 66 3.91 -20.34 1.05
N ARG A 67 4.19 -19.58 -0.02
CA ARG A 67 3.96 -18.13 -0.06
C ARG A 67 2.48 -17.80 0.08
N GLU A 68 1.62 -18.49 -0.67
CA GLU A 68 0.20 -18.17 -0.72
C GLU A 68 -0.55 -18.59 0.56
N LYS A 69 -0.13 -19.67 1.23
CA LYS A 69 -0.59 -20.00 2.60
C LYS A 69 -0.40 -18.83 3.56
N GLU A 70 0.66 -18.06 3.35
CA GLU A 70 0.99 -16.86 4.12
C GLU A 70 0.58 -15.56 3.41
N ASN A 71 -0.26 -15.60 2.36
CA ASN A 71 -0.78 -14.44 1.65
C ASN A 71 0.28 -13.55 0.98
N TYR A 72 1.37 -14.14 0.52
CA TYR A 72 2.33 -13.51 -0.38
C TYR A 72 2.03 -13.89 -1.82
N TYR A 73 1.92 -12.89 -2.69
CA TYR A 73 1.61 -13.08 -4.10
C TYR A 73 2.70 -12.49 -4.97
N ASN A 74 3.09 -13.20 -6.02
CA ASN A 74 3.96 -12.75 -7.10
C ASN A 74 3.35 -13.05 -8.48
N ARG A 75 2.03 -13.27 -8.50
CA ARG A 75 1.24 -13.59 -9.69
C ARG A 75 -0.04 -12.78 -9.69
N LYS A 76 -0.84 -12.97 -10.75
CA LYS A 76 -2.20 -12.45 -10.79
C LYS A 76 -3.13 -13.26 -9.88
N ALA A 77 -3.93 -12.58 -9.06
CA ALA A 77 -4.98 -13.21 -8.26
C ALA A 77 -6.17 -12.26 -8.00
N GLU A 78 -7.33 -12.84 -7.70
CA GLU A 78 -8.51 -12.11 -7.26
C GLU A 78 -8.83 -12.49 -5.81
N ILE A 79 -9.03 -11.49 -4.97
CA ILE A 79 -9.21 -11.65 -3.53
C ILE A 79 -10.46 -10.87 -3.13
N LYS A 80 -11.35 -11.51 -2.36
CA LYS A 80 -12.61 -10.92 -1.90
C LYS A 80 -12.70 -11.01 -0.39
N ASP A 81 -13.12 -9.92 0.25
CA ASP A 81 -13.50 -9.85 1.65
C ASP A 81 -12.43 -10.48 2.56
N PHE A 82 -11.17 -10.08 2.33
CA PHE A 82 -10.03 -10.63 3.04
C PHE A 82 -9.82 -9.92 4.38
N LYS A 83 -9.45 -10.69 5.42
CA LYS A 83 -9.03 -10.18 6.72
C LYS A 83 -7.56 -10.52 6.98
N GLY A 84 -6.74 -9.51 7.30
CA GLY A 84 -5.32 -9.68 7.60
C GLY A 84 -4.41 -8.88 6.67
N VAL A 85 -3.19 -9.39 6.44
CA VAL A 85 -2.14 -8.71 5.65
C VAL A 85 -1.89 -9.46 4.33
N LEU A 86 -2.11 -8.77 3.20
CA LEU A 86 -1.73 -9.20 1.86
C LEU A 86 -0.38 -8.57 1.49
N VAL A 87 0.55 -9.37 0.97
CA VAL A 87 1.84 -8.86 0.49
C VAL A 87 1.98 -9.15 -0.99
N LEU A 88 2.19 -8.09 -1.77
CA LEU A 88 2.35 -8.12 -3.22
C LEU A 88 3.83 -7.93 -3.53
N LEU A 89 4.46 -8.99 -4.00
CA LEU A 89 5.85 -9.01 -4.43
C LEU A 89 5.97 -8.51 -5.87
N ASN A 90 7.21 -8.32 -6.34
CA ASN A 90 7.48 -7.80 -7.68
C ASN A 90 6.65 -8.54 -8.75
N GLU A 91 5.94 -7.77 -9.58
CA GLU A 91 5.06 -8.25 -10.68
C GLU A 91 3.73 -8.89 -10.25
N ALA A 92 3.39 -8.93 -8.96
CA ALA A 92 2.06 -9.35 -8.52
C ALA A 92 0.98 -8.43 -9.07
N GLU A 93 -0.17 -8.99 -9.48
CA GLU A 93 -1.33 -8.20 -9.93
C GLU A 93 -2.58 -8.67 -9.18
N ILE A 94 -3.05 -7.88 -8.21
CA ILE A 94 -4.22 -8.25 -7.41
C ILE A 94 -5.43 -7.42 -7.79
N VAL A 95 -6.56 -8.09 -7.98
CA VAL A 95 -7.89 -7.47 -7.93
C VAL A 95 -8.49 -7.75 -6.56
N LEU A 96 -8.70 -6.72 -5.77
CA LEU A 96 -9.22 -6.78 -4.41
C LEU A 96 -10.63 -6.20 -4.35
N SER A 97 -11.59 -6.95 -3.79
CA SER A 97 -12.91 -6.42 -3.46
C SER A 97 -13.15 -6.55 -1.95
N GLN A 98 -13.50 -5.44 -1.30
CA GLN A 98 -13.75 -5.37 0.15
C GLN A 98 -15.10 -4.72 0.40
N LYS A 99 -15.97 -5.40 1.15
CA LYS A 99 -17.32 -4.93 1.47
C LYS A 99 -17.63 -5.07 2.97
N GLU A 100 -18.85 -4.67 3.34
CA GLU A 100 -19.39 -4.82 4.69
C GLU A 100 -18.46 -4.28 5.78
N ASP A 101 -17.93 -5.12 6.67
CA ASP A 101 -17.05 -4.73 7.78
C ASP A 101 -15.61 -5.25 7.65
N PHE A 102 -15.24 -5.73 6.46
CA PHE A 102 -13.95 -6.36 6.24
C PHE A 102 -12.80 -5.35 6.28
N ARG A 103 -11.67 -5.80 6.82
CA ARG A 103 -10.48 -4.96 7.03
C ARG A 103 -9.22 -5.71 6.64
N CYS A 104 -8.43 -5.11 5.75
CA CYS A 104 -7.13 -5.67 5.38
C CYS A 104 -6.04 -4.61 5.26
N GLN A 105 -4.81 -5.04 5.47
CA GLN A 105 -3.62 -4.31 5.07
C GLN A 105 -3.09 -4.92 3.77
N VAL A 106 -2.66 -4.08 2.84
CA VAL A 106 -2.00 -4.46 1.60
C VAL A 106 -0.63 -3.79 1.56
N VAL A 107 0.42 -4.59 1.42
CA VAL A 107 1.81 -4.11 1.35
C VAL A 107 2.36 -4.46 -0.03
N MET A 108 2.78 -3.44 -0.78
CA MET A 108 3.16 -3.56 -2.19
C MET A 108 4.63 -3.21 -2.41
N PHE A 109 5.32 -4.07 -3.15
CA PHE A 109 6.73 -3.89 -3.51
C PHE A 109 6.97 -4.03 -5.01
N GLY A 110 8.06 -3.41 -5.49
CA GLY A 110 8.52 -3.53 -6.87
C GLY A 110 7.48 -3.03 -7.87
N ASN A 111 7.39 -3.68 -9.03
CA ASN A 111 6.43 -3.34 -10.09
C ASN A 111 5.04 -4.00 -9.86
N SER A 112 4.65 -4.25 -8.62
CA SER A 112 3.34 -4.84 -8.31
C SER A 112 2.19 -3.88 -8.60
N LYS A 113 1.02 -4.45 -8.92
CA LYS A 113 -0.20 -3.71 -9.24
C LYS A 113 -1.37 -4.15 -8.39
N LEU A 114 -2.15 -3.18 -7.96
CA LEU A 114 -3.40 -3.40 -7.23
C LEU A 114 -4.53 -2.68 -7.95
N THR A 115 -5.64 -3.38 -8.17
CA THR A 115 -6.94 -2.77 -8.46
C THR A 115 -7.85 -3.11 -7.29
N ALA A 116 -8.34 -2.11 -6.56
CA ALA A 116 -9.16 -2.31 -5.37
C ALA A 116 -10.52 -1.61 -5.47
N GLU A 117 -11.58 -2.32 -5.09
CA GLU A 117 -12.90 -1.75 -4.82
C GLU A 117 -13.22 -1.90 -3.33
N ILE A 118 -13.45 -0.77 -2.66
CA ILE A 118 -13.68 -0.69 -1.21
C ILE A 118 -15.06 -0.07 -0.99
N THR A 119 -16.00 -0.81 -0.42
CA THR A 119 -17.39 -0.35 -0.24
C THR A 119 -17.91 -0.59 1.17
N ASP A 120 -18.98 0.13 1.51
CA ASP A 120 -19.67 0.02 2.79
C ASP A 120 -18.72 0.31 3.96
N LYS A 121 -18.86 -0.32 5.11
CA LYS A 121 -18.03 -0.02 6.30
C LYS A 121 -16.64 -0.69 6.26
N SER A 122 -16.16 -1.06 5.07
CA SER A 122 -14.89 -1.76 4.90
C SER A 122 -13.70 -0.80 4.98
N MET A 123 -12.53 -1.36 5.29
CA MET A 123 -11.31 -0.58 5.48
C MET A 123 -10.10 -1.25 4.83
N VAL A 124 -9.31 -0.45 4.10
CA VAL A 124 -8.02 -0.88 3.59
C VAL A 124 -6.91 0.02 4.10
N GLU A 125 -5.87 -0.59 4.66
CA GLU A 125 -4.58 0.05 4.89
C GLU A 125 -3.64 -0.36 3.75
N LEU A 126 -3.02 0.61 3.07
CA LEU A 126 -2.17 0.39 1.92
C LEU A 126 -0.79 0.99 2.17
N GLU A 127 0.24 0.17 1.99
CA GLU A 127 1.64 0.60 2.01
C GLU A 127 2.27 0.28 0.66
N GLN A 128 2.66 1.32 -0.08
CA GLN A 128 3.32 1.20 -1.37
C GLN A 128 4.77 1.59 -1.27
N TYR A 129 5.63 0.73 -1.79
CA TYR A 129 7.06 0.97 -1.94
C TYR A 129 7.48 0.75 -3.38
N HIS A 130 8.54 1.45 -3.77
CA HIS A 130 9.16 1.38 -5.10
C HIS A 130 8.14 1.72 -6.21
N ASN A 131 8.35 1.22 -7.42
CA ASN A 131 7.53 1.52 -8.60
C ASN A 131 6.14 0.83 -8.60
N SER A 132 5.56 0.55 -7.44
CA SER A 132 4.27 -0.13 -7.34
C SER A 132 3.12 0.79 -7.71
N GLU A 133 2.06 0.24 -8.30
CA GLU A 133 0.94 1.00 -8.85
C GLU A 133 -0.41 0.54 -8.28
N ALA A 134 -1.25 1.46 -7.81
CA ALA A 134 -2.57 1.14 -7.27
C ALA A 134 -3.70 1.94 -7.95
N ASN A 135 -4.76 1.28 -8.39
CA ASN A 135 -6.00 1.89 -8.85
C ASN A 135 -7.12 1.54 -7.87
N ILE A 136 -7.72 2.54 -7.22
CA ILE A 136 -8.64 2.29 -6.11
C ILE A 136 -9.93 3.07 -6.31
N GLY A 137 -11.05 2.34 -6.29
CA GLY A 137 -12.39 2.91 -6.13
C GLY A 137 -12.86 2.73 -4.69
N ILE A 138 -13.27 3.82 -4.04
CA ILE A 138 -13.80 3.81 -2.67
C ILE A 138 -15.14 4.55 -2.59
N LYS A 139 -16.12 3.94 -1.93
CA LYS A 139 -17.48 4.49 -1.81
C LYS A 139 -18.20 4.02 -0.54
N ASN A 140 -19.33 4.66 -0.21
CA ASN A 140 -20.26 4.30 0.86
C ASN A 140 -19.61 4.08 2.24
N ASP A 141 -19.40 5.10 3.09
CA ASP A 141 -18.83 4.97 4.45
C ASP A 141 -17.44 4.29 4.57
N ALA A 142 -16.83 3.86 3.46
CA ALA A 142 -15.58 3.13 3.45
C ALA A 142 -14.38 4.00 3.85
N PHE A 143 -13.33 3.34 4.33
CA PHE A 143 -12.10 4.01 4.75
C PHE A 143 -10.85 3.46 4.03
N LEU A 144 -10.04 4.37 3.47
CA LEU A 144 -8.71 4.06 2.96
C LEU A 144 -7.65 4.84 3.76
N TYR A 145 -6.66 4.13 4.27
CA TYR A 145 -5.41 4.71 4.73
C TYR A 145 -4.29 4.27 3.81
N ALA A 146 -3.64 5.19 3.11
CA ALA A 146 -2.58 4.87 2.16
C ALA A 146 -1.29 5.63 2.49
N THR A 147 -0.16 4.92 2.50
CA THR A 147 1.19 5.46 2.56
C THR A 147 1.94 5.06 1.30
N GLN A 148 2.53 6.03 0.61
CA GLN A 148 3.20 5.84 -0.67
C GLN A 148 4.62 6.37 -0.61
N LYS A 149 5.57 5.58 -1.07
CA LYS A 149 7.01 5.90 -1.03
C LYS A 149 7.72 5.45 -2.29
N ASN A 150 8.88 6.08 -2.54
CA ASN A 150 9.89 5.62 -3.50
C ASN A 150 9.33 5.47 -4.92
N GLU A 151 8.81 6.56 -5.49
CA GLU A 151 8.27 6.61 -6.87
C GLU A 151 6.99 5.77 -7.12
N SER A 152 6.35 5.25 -6.06
CA SER A 152 5.08 4.54 -6.17
C SER A 152 3.97 5.45 -6.70
N LYS A 153 3.00 4.87 -7.40
CA LYS A 153 1.91 5.61 -8.05
C LYS A 153 0.55 5.12 -7.61
N SER A 154 -0.42 6.03 -7.57
CA SER A 154 -1.82 5.64 -7.40
C SER A 154 -2.80 6.52 -8.17
N LYS A 155 -3.94 5.93 -8.51
CA LYS A 155 -5.16 6.62 -8.94
C LYS A 155 -6.30 6.25 -8.00
N LEU A 156 -6.93 7.25 -7.42
CA LEU A 156 -7.97 7.10 -6.41
C LEU A 156 -9.24 7.81 -6.88
N ILE A 157 -10.37 7.10 -6.87
CA ILE A 157 -11.69 7.68 -7.08
C ILE A 157 -12.50 7.43 -5.82
N SER A 158 -12.93 8.50 -5.17
CA SER A 158 -13.69 8.49 -3.92
C SER A 158 -15.06 9.11 -4.13
N SER A 159 -16.13 8.45 -3.71
CA SER A 159 -17.51 8.95 -3.81
C SER A 159 -18.32 8.69 -2.54
N ASP A 160 -19.52 9.27 -2.48
CA ASP A 160 -20.43 9.17 -1.33
C ASP A 160 -19.75 9.60 -0.02
N PHE A 161 -20.11 9.05 1.14
CA PHE A 161 -19.52 9.41 2.45
C PHE A 161 -18.16 8.71 2.73
N ALA A 162 -17.39 8.38 1.69
CA ALA A 162 -16.09 7.72 1.83
C ALA A 162 -15.02 8.63 2.43
N THR A 163 -14.05 8.05 3.13
CA THR A 163 -12.92 8.78 3.72
C THR A 163 -11.58 8.23 3.27
N VAL A 164 -10.73 9.10 2.76
CA VAL A 164 -9.36 8.79 2.33
C VAL A 164 -8.36 9.55 3.18
N ARG A 165 -7.41 8.82 3.78
CA ARG A 165 -6.19 9.37 4.37
C ARG A 165 -4.99 8.95 3.53
N LEU A 166 -4.18 9.92 3.12
CA LEU A 166 -3.08 9.70 2.19
C LEU A 166 -1.78 10.35 2.69
N ILE A 167 -0.69 9.58 2.72
CA ILE A 167 0.65 10.06 3.01
C ILE A 167 1.53 9.76 1.81
N LEU A 168 2.08 10.80 1.20
CA LEU A 168 2.96 10.71 0.03
C LEU A 168 4.37 11.12 0.43
N ASP A 169 5.36 10.33 0.03
CA ASP A 169 6.76 10.52 0.37
C ASP A 169 7.69 10.08 -0.76
N ASN A 170 8.89 10.66 -0.76
CA ASN A 170 10.02 10.29 -1.61
C ASN A 170 9.66 10.04 -3.09
N GLY A 171 9.20 11.09 -3.77
CA GLY A 171 8.90 11.06 -5.20
C GLY A 171 7.63 10.29 -5.60
N SER A 172 6.82 9.83 -4.65
CA SER A 172 5.54 9.17 -4.95
C SER A 172 4.53 10.13 -5.61
N LEU A 173 3.62 9.57 -6.42
CA LEU A 173 2.57 10.31 -7.12
C LEU A 173 1.18 9.72 -6.84
N ALA A 174 0.22 10.57 -6.50
CA ALA A 174 -1.19 10.18 -6.44
C ALA A 174 -2.07 11.10 -7.29
N GLU A 175 -2.97 10.52 -8.08
CA GLU A 175 -4.06 11.21 -8.76
C GLU A 175 -5.37 10.89 -8.05
N VAL A 176 -6.12 11.89 -7.59
CA VAL A 176 -7.31 11.70 -6.76
C VAL A 176 -8.49 12.47 -7.32
N SER A 177 -9.60 11.77 -7.57
CA SER A 177 -10.90 12.35 -7.85
C SER A 177 -11.79 12.21 -6.63
N ILE A 178 -12.24 13.33 -6.07
CA ILE A 178 -13.12 13.40 -4.89
C ILE A 178 -14.51 13.81 -5.37
N LEU A 179 -15.48 12.91 -5.22
CA LEU A 179 -16.87 13.10 -5.62
C LEU A 179 -17.77 13.22 -4.38
N ASP A 180 -18.93 13.85 -4.57
CA ASP A 180 -20.03 13.91 -3.60
C ASP A 180 -19.59 14.41 -2.20
N GLU A 181 -19.94 13.67 -1.14
CA GLU A 181 -19.64 13.98 0.27
C GLU A 181 -18.30 13.39 0.75
N SER A 182 -17.48 12.86 -0.16
CA SER A 182 -16.30 12.10 0.25
C SER A 182 -15.18 13.03 0.69
N PHE A 183 -14.32 12.54 1.59
CA PHE A 183 -13.32 13.39 2.23
C PHE A 183 -11.89 12.89 2.03
N LEU A 184 -10.98 13.80 1.65
CA LEU A 184 -9.54 13.53 1.56
C LEU A 184 -8.75 14.26 2.66
N ASN A 185 -7.94 13.53 3.41
CA ASN A 185 -6.89 14.09 4.28
C ASN A 185 -5.52 13.63 3.80
N SER A 186 -4.71 14.55 3.27
CA SER A 186 -3.41 14.20 2.71
C SER A 186 -2.24 14.97 3.31
N THR A 187 -1.08 14.31 3.35
CA THR A 187 0.22 14.90 3.69
C THR A 187 1.23 14.55 2.61
N THR A 188 1.92 15.55 2.05
CA THR A 188 2.94 15.37 1.00
C THR A 188 4.32 15.74 1.54
N LEU A 189 5.29 14.85 1.35
CA LEU A 189 6.68 14.94 1.83
C LEU A 189 7.66 14.73 0.66
N TRP A 190 8.89 15.22 0.79
CA TRP A 190 10.06 14.91 -0.07
C TRP A 190 9.76 14.62 -1.54
N PHE A 191 9.60 15.68 -2.34
CA PHE A 191 9.41 15.61 -3.80
C PHE A 191 8.17 14.85 -4.29
N SER A 192 7.30 14.39 -3.38
CA SER A 192 6.04 13.74 -3.77
C SER A 192 5.07 14.72 -4.43
N GLN A 193 4.11 14.17 -5.17
CA GLN A 193 3.12 14.93 -5.92
C GLN A 193 1.72 14.40 -5.67
N LEU A 194 0.80 15.31 -5.35
CA LEU A 194 -0.63 15.03 -5.28
C LEU A 194 -1.35 15.81 -6.38
N VAL A 195 -2.03 15.10 -7.28
CA VAL A 195 -2.91 15.67 -8.28
C VAL A 195 -4.34 15.48 -7.82
N ILE A 196 -5.09 16.56 -7.64
CA ILE A 196 -6.52 16.51 -7.32
C ILE A 196 -7.29 16.87 -8.60
N ASN A 197 -8.03 15.91 -9.12
CA ASN A 197 -8.92 16.06 -10.26
C ASN A 197 -10.29 16.46 -9.72
N ASN A 198 -10.73 17.68 -10.03
CA ASN A 198 -12.03 18.17 -9.60
C ASN A 198 -13.08 17.93 -10.69
N PRO A 199 -14.11 17.12 -10.44
CA PRO A 199 -15.39 17.32 -11.08
C PRO A 199 -16.21 18.31 -10.22
N ILE A 200 -16.25 19.58 -10.66
CA ILE A 200 -17.29 20.57 -10.32
C ILE A 200 -17.12 21.38 -9.00
N GLN A 201 -16.63 22.62 -9.14
CA GLN A 201 -17.41 23.81 -8.75
C GLN A 201 -17.87 24.55 -10.02
N ALA A 202 -18.66 23.87 -10.85
CA ALA A 202 -19.50 24.45 -11.89
C ALA A 202 -20.98 24.22 -11.52
N LEU A 203 -21.36 24.63 -10.32
CA LEU A 203 -22.76 24.89 -9.97
C LEU A 203 -22.80 26.30 -9.39
N SER A 204 -23.45 27.18 -10.14
CA SER A 204 -23.85 28.51 -9.68
C SER A 204 -24.75 28.38 -8.44
N PHE A 205 -24.17 28.48 -7.25
CA PHE A 205 -24.93 28.67 -6.02
C PHE A 205 -24.79 30.12 -5.57
N SER A 206 -25.66 30.98 -6.11
CA SER A 206 -26.06 32.17 -5.38
C SER A 206 -26.77 31.70 -4.10
N ASN A 207 -26.15 31.98 -2.96
CA ASN A 207 -26.70 31.92 -1.59
C ASN A 207 -26.44 30.68 -0.70
N LEU A 208 -25.24 30.09 -0.72
CA LEU A 208 -24.72 29.36 0.46
C LEU A 208 -23.26 29.74 0.75
N LYS A 209 -23.09 30.66 1.72
CA LYS A 209 -21.82 30.91 2.40
C LYS A 209 -21.49 29.69 3.26
N ASN A 210 -20.75 28.73 2.69
CA ASN A 210 -19.81 27.80 3.35
C ASN A 210 -19.54 26.62 2.40
N SER A 211 -18.73 26.82 1.37
CA SER A 211 -18.11 25.68 0.66
C SER A 211 -17.10 25.05 1.61
N ILE A 212 -17.46 23.95 2.28
CA ILE A 212 -16.47 23.12 2.96
C ILE A 212 -15.64 22.49 1.84
N ASN A 213 -14.35 22.79 1.79
CA ASN A 213 -13.44 22.01 0.95
C ASN A 213 -13.49 20.58 1.47
N ASN A 214 -13.92 19.64 0.62
CA ASN A 214 -14.00 18.21 0.93
C ASN A 214 -12.61 17.55 1.06
N HIS A 215 -11.59 18.35 1.32
CA HIS A 215 -10.23 17.90 1.49
C HIS A 215 -9.42 18.82 2.40
N LYS A 216 -8.43 18.24 3.06
CA LYS A 216 -7.37 18.92 3.81
C LYS A 216 -6.03 18.38 3.34
N VAL A 217 -5.13 19.27 2.90
CA VAL A 217 -3.76 18.90 2.49
C VAL A 217 -2.72 19.64 3.32
N ILE A 218 -1.70 18.92 3.75
CA ILE A 218 -0.50 19.47 4.38
C ILE A 218 0.70 19.20 3.48
N THR A 219 1.31 20.25 2.96
CA THR A 219 2.53 20.17 2.13
C THR A 219 3.76 20.45 2.95
N LYS A 220 4.80 19.63 2.78
CA LYS A 220 6.14 19.88 3.33
C LYS A 220 7.21 19.74 2.25
N ASP A 221 8.32 20.44 2.46
CA ASP A 221 9.52 20.38 1.63
C ASP A 221 9.25 20.71 0.15
N LYS A 222 9.91 20.02 -0.79
CA LYS A 222 9.79 20.25 -2.24
C LYS A 222 8.62 19.50 -2.89
N SER A 223 7.62 19.07 -2.11
CA SER A 223 6.44 18.37 -2.64
C SER A 223 5.47 19.34 -3.35
N GLN A 224 4.61 18.81 -4.21
CA GLN A 224 3.69 19.60 -5.04
C GLN A 224 2.24 19.14 -4.90
N ILE A 225 1.32 20.11 -4.97
CA ILE A 225 -0.11 19.86 -5.16
C ILE A 225 -0.51 20.50 -6.48
N ILE A 226 -1.15 19.72 -7.35
CA ILE A 226 -1.64 20.15 -8.64
C ILE A 226 -3.16 19.99 -8.64
N TYR A 227 -3.88 21.07 -8.88
CA TYR A 227 -5.32 21.02 -9.11
C TYR A 227 -5.59 20.98 -10.61
N LYS A 228 -6.30 19.95 -11.08
CA LYS A 228 -6.76 19.84 -12.47
C LYS A 228 -8.26 20.04 -12.52
N ASN A 229 -8.69 20.96 -13.39
CA ASN A 229 -10.07 21.04 -13.84
C ASN A 229 -10.14 20.25 -15.14
N GLU A 230 -10.91 19.17 -15.17
CA GLU A 230 -11.27 18.46 -16.42
C GLU A 230 -12.59 19.00 -16.98
#